data_AF-A0A352Z2F8-F1
#
_entry.id   AF-A0A352Z2F8-F1
#
_cell.length_a   1.000
_cell.length_b   1.000
_cell.length_c   1.000
_cell.angle_alpha   90.00
_cell.angle_beta   90.00
_cell.angle_gamma   90.00
#
_symmetry.space_group_name_H-M   'P 1'
#
loop_
_entity.id
_entity.type
_entity.pdbx_description
1 polymer ?
#
loop_
_entity_poly.entity_id
_entity_poly.type
_entity_poly.pdbx_seq_one_letter_code
_entity_poly.pdbx_strand_id
1 'polypeptide(L)'
;MKKVLTFLILSFSVTVTILSGQTKDELNVLTNNWLHYSDASNSLYHHLTGEAFMMLERRVEKINQLQDINDWRNRQKEVRQILWDIIGPFPEKKPLNAKITGTVKKNGYKVENIIYESLPGFYVTSSLFIPDKREKRAPAILFCSGHSHGAYRLESYQLPLLNLVKKGFIVLAIDPVSQGERLQYFDPEKGESIIGSSTKEHSYPAVQVFLTGKSIARYFVWDGIRAIDYLVSRKEVDPERIGVHGLSGGGTQTAYISALDERVAASAPACYITSYRRLLESIGVQDGEQNLYNGIARGIDHADYIEVRAPKPTLIMANTRDFFSIQGSRETYDELKRVYTIFGEPDNIEIIEDDHGHGYTKKNREAMYAFFQKHLGMQGSSAEEEVNFSTEQELQKTSTGQLANSLGGETIFDLNRKEAEVLISRLQAKRENSPSSAAEIINTAKKLSGFIPPSEVREPVFTGRFQRQGYVIEKYFVNGEGNYVIPYLLIKPENPGNKALIYIHPSGKSAEASEGGEIERFVKNGFTVITPDMIGTGETGPGNFKGDAVILGVS
;
A
#
# COMPACT_ATOMS: atom_id res chain seq x y z
N MET A 1 61.75 -19.04 67.59
CA MET A 1 62.09 -17.60 67.74
C MET A 1 62.54 -17.06 66.39
N LYS A 2 62.03 -15.88 66.03
CA LYS A 2 62.37 -15.01 64.88
C LYS A 2 61.96 -15.48 63.48
N LYS A 3 60.85 -14.88 63.02
CA LYS A 3 60.38 -14.83 61.62
C LYS A 3 61.38 -14.06 60.76
N VAL A 4 61.72 -14.59 59.59
CA VAL A 4 62.45 -13.87 58.54
C VAL A 4 61.43 -13.48 57.47
N LEU A 5 61.32 -12.18 57.23
CA LEU A 5 60.43 -11.53 56.28
C LEU A 5 61.25 -11.24 55.01
N THR A 6 60.94 -11.90 53.90
CA THR A 6 61.61 -11.66 52.62
C THR A 6 60.93 -10.50 51.91
N PHE A 7 61.66 -9.38 51.76
CA PHE A 7 61.30 -8.23 50.95
C PHE A 7 61.50 -8.56 49.46
N LEU A 8 60.46 -8.43 48.64
CA LEU A 8 60.57 -8.39 47.18
C LEU A 8 60.43 -6.92 46.74
N ILE A 9 61.48 -6.42 46.09
CA ILE A 9 61.55 -5.07 45.52
C ILE A 9 60.76 -5.07 44.21
N LEU A 10 59.62 -4.39 44.16
CA LEU A 10 58.92 -4.06 42.91
C LEU A 10 59.50 -2.76 42.34
N SER A 11 60.16 -2.87 41.19
CA SER A 11 60.53 -1.74 40.34
C SER A 11 59.28 -1.18 39.65
N PHE A 12 58.92 0.08 39.92
CA PHE A 12 57.90 0.80 39.18
C PHE A 12 58.51 1.39 37.90
N SER A 13 58.21 0.81 36.74
CA SER A 13 58.41 1.45 35.43
C SER A 13 57.11 2.11 35.00
N VAL A 14 57.07 3.45 35.05
CA VAL A 14 55.96 4.25 34.50
C VAL A 14 56.14 4.32 32.98
N THR A 15 55.44 3.46 32.25
CA THR A 15 55.21 3.62 30.82
C THR A 15 54.12 4.67 30.63
N VAL A 16 54.50 5.86 30.16
CA VAL A 16 53.56 6.84 29.63
C VAL A 16 53.11 6.33 28.26
N THR A 17 51.96 5.65 28.24
CA THR A 17 51.27 5.33 26.99
C THR A 17 50.68 6.62 26.45
N ILE A 18 51.33 7.24 25.46
CA ILE A 18 50.70 8.25 24.63
C ILE A 18 49.64 7.51 23.82
N LEU A 19 48.39 7.55 24.28
CA LEU A 19 47.22 7.17 23.49
C LEU A 19 47.12 8.16 22.33
N SER A 20 47.68 7.82 21.17
CA SER A 20 47.30 8.43 19.91
C SER A 20 45.88 7.98 19.58
N GLY A 21 44.89 8.62 20.20
CA GLY A 21 43.51 8.51 19.81
C GLY A 21 43.35 9.15 18.44
N GLN A 22 43.45 8.38 17.35
CA GLN A 22 42.79 8.73 16.11
C GLN A 22 41.28 8.70 16.40
N THR A 23 40.76 9.85 16.84
CA THR A 23 39.32 10.09 16.87
C THR A 23 38.86 10.03 15.42
N LYS A 24 38.12 8.98 15.06
CA LYS A 24 37.49 8.87 13.75
C LYS A 24 36.67 10.13 13.53
N ASP A 25 36.97 10.91 12.49
CA ASP A 25 36.32 12.19 12.23
C ASP A 25 34.80 12.05 12.28
N GLU A 26 34.16 12.76 13.21
CA GLU A 26 32.71 12.75 13.37
C GLU A 26 32.07 13.74 12.38
N LEU A 27 31.72 13.22 11.20
CA LEU A 27 31.08 13.96 10.10
C LEU A 27 29.57 14.21 10.33
N ASN A 28 29.01 13.72 11.42
CA ASN A 28 27.64 13.99 11.80
C ASN A 28 27.48 15.45 12.25
N VAL A 29 26.44 16.10 11.75
CA VAL A 29 26.05 17.48 12.02
C VAL A 29 24.98 17.51 13.10
N LEU A 30 24.00 16.60 13.03
CA LEU A 30 22.83 16.57 13.90
C LEU A 30 23.02 15.58 15.06
N THR A 31 23.52 14.40 14.72
CA THR A 31 23.61 13.27 15.64
C THR A 31 24.52 13.62 16.82
N ASN A 32 24.07 13.33 18.06
CA ASN A 32 24.76 13.49 19.36
C ASN A 32 24.65 14.82 20.12
N ASN A 33 24.07 15.91 19.57
CA ASN A 33 23.94 17.17 20.32
C ASN A 33 22.64 17.96 20.08
N TRP A 34 21.87 17.62 19.03
CA TRP A 34 20.66 18.37 18.68
C TRP A 34 19.40 17.55 18.95
N LEU A 35 18.90 17.63 20.19
CA LEU A 35 17.68 16.91 20.61
C LEU A 35 16.45 17.22 19.74
N HIS A 36 16.37 18.43 19.19
CA HIS A 36 15.25 18.80 18.31
C HIS A 36 15.21 18.00 17.00
N TYR A 37 16.33 17.41 16.59
CA TYR A 37 16.47 16.65 15.34
C TYR A 37 16.87 15.18 15.63
N SER A 38 16.53 14.65 16.80
CA SER A 38 16.87 13.28 17.18
C SER A 38 16.24 12.21 16.28
N ASP A 39 15.16 12.56 15.58
CA ASP A 39 14.41 11.73 14.63
C ASP A 39 14.62 12.17 13.17
N ALA A 40 15.67 12.95 12.88
CA ALA A 40 15.95 13.49 11.54
C ALA A 40 15.93 12.43 10.44
N SER A 41 16.27 11.18 10.75
CA SER A 41 16.21 10.07 9.80
C SER A 41 14.80 9.80 9.26
N ASN A 42 13.74 10.25 9.91
CA ASN A 42 12.36 10.15 9.44
C ASN A 42 11.85 11.41 8.72
N SER A 43 12.73 12.39 8.43
CA SER A 43 12.35 13.68 7.85
C SER A 43 11.54 13.54 6.55
N LEU A 44 11.94 12.64 5.64
CA LEU A 44 11.21 12.42 4.39
C LEU A 44 9.77 11.96 4.66
N TYR A 45 9.60 11.02 5.59
CA TYR A 45 8.28 10.52 5.96
C TYR A 45 7.41 11.63 6.58
N HIS A 46 7.95 12.42 7.50
CA HIS A 46 7.24 13.55 8.11
C HIS A 46 6.86 14.62 7.10
N HIS A 47 7.74 14.91 6.13
CA HIS A 47 7.45 15.87 5.07
C HIS A 47 6.28 15.41 4.21
N LEU A 48 6.35 14.18 3.67
CA LEU A 48 5.30 13.62 2.79
C LEU A 48 3.97 13.45 3.53
N THR A 49 3.99 13.01 4.79
CA THR A 49 2.76 12.88 5.59
C THR A 49 2.17 14.24 5.96
N GLY A 50 3.00 15.25 6.22
CA GLY A 50 2.53 16.64 6.41
C GLY A 50 1.76 17.17 5.20
N GLU A 51 2.26 16.92 3.98
CA GLU A 51 1.53 17.26 2.76
C GLU A 51 0.21 16.51 2.63
N ALA A 52 0.22 15.21 2.91
CA ALA A 52 -0.98 14.38 2.89
C ALA A 52 -2.02 14.86 3.91
N PHE A 53 -1.61 15.23 5.12
CA PHE A 53 -2.51 15.74 6.15
C PHE A 53 -3.21 17.02 5.72
N MET A 54 -2.50 17.97 5.09
CA MET A 54 -3.13 19.17 4.53
C MET A 54 -4.19 18.83 3.46
N MET A 55 -3.95 17.81 2.63
CA MET A 55 -4.92 17.37 1.61
C MET A 55 -6.15 16.70 2.24
N LEU A 56 -5.94 15.88 3.27
CA LEU A 56 -7.03 15.23 4.02
C LEU A 56 -7.87 16.24 4.81
N GLU A 57 -7.25 17.28 5.38
CA GLU A 57 -7.96 18.38 6.04
C GLU A 57 -8.86 19.14 5.05
N ARG A 58 -8.38 19.44 3.85
CA ARG A 58 -9.22 20.04 2.78
C ARG A 58 -10.41 19.16 2.39
N ARG A 59 -10.23 17.83 2.37
CA ARG A 59 -11.35 16.89 2.17
C ARG A 59 -12.38 17.05 3.30
N VAL A 60 -11.93 17.05 4.56
CA VAL A 60 -12.79 17.21 5.75
C VAL A 60 -13.56 18.54 5.71
N GLU A 61 -12.89 19.65 5.39
CA GLU A 61 -13.53 20.96 5.21
C GLU A 61 -14.63 20.93 4.15
N LYS A 62 -14.38 20.26 3.02
CA LYS A 62 -15.35 20.13 1.93
C LYS A 62 -16.58 19.31 2.34
N ILE A 63 -16.41 18.19 3.05
CA ILE A 63 -17.56 17.36 3.47
C ILE A 63 -18.39 18.02 4.57
N ASN A 64 -17.77 18.81 5.45
CA ASN A 64 -18.47 19.52 6.52
C ASN A 64 -19.42 20.61 5.99
N GLN A 65 -19.28 21.01 4.72
CA GLN A 65 -20.17 21.96 4.06
C GLN A 65 -21.43 21.30 3.47
N LEU A 66 -21.50 19.97 3.41
CA LEU A 66 -22.62 19.23 2.80
C LEU A 66 -23.73 19.03 3.82
N GLN A 67 -24.92 19.57 3.54
CA GLN A 67 -26.00 19.62 4.52
C GLN A 67 -27.17 18.70 4.17
N ASP A 68 -27.43 18.49 2.88
CA ASP A 68 -28.62 17.77 2.43
C ASP A 68 -28.32 16.63 1.45
N ILE A 69 -29.36 15.88 1.10
CA ILE A 69 -29.25 14.72 0.20
C ILE A 69 -28.76 15.08 -1.21
N ASN A 70 -29.02 16.29 -1.71
CA ASN A 70 -28.57 16.71 -3.04
C ASN A 70 -27.07 17.02 -3.04
N ASP A 71 -26.57 17.67 -1.99
CA ASP A 71 -25.13 17.87 -1.78
C ASP A 71 -24.38 16.54 -1.81
N TRP A 72 -24.86 15.57 -1.02
CA TRP A 72 -24.27 14.25 -0.95
C TRP A 72 -24.39 13.47 -2.26
N ARG A 73 -25.51 13.57 -2.99
CA ARG A 73 -25.64 12.96 -4.33
C ARG A 73 -24.66 13.57 -5.34
N ASN A 74 -24.38 14.87 -5.25
CA ASN A 74 -23.36 15.51 -6.09
C ASN A 74 -21.96 15.01 -5.73
N ARG A 75 -21.67 14.88 -4.43
CA ARG A 75 -20.42 14.26 -3.96
C ARG A 75 -20.27 12.82 -4.43
N GLN A 76 -21.31 12.00 -4.34
CA GLN A 76 -21.27 10.62 -4.86
C GLN A 76 -20.93 10.56 -6.36
N LYS A 77 -21.44 11.50 -7.16
CA LYS A 77 -21.08 11.60 -8.59
C LYS A 77 -19.60 11.97 -8.76
N GLU A 78 -19.12 12.95 -8.01
CA GLU A 78 -17.73 13.39 -8.04
C GLU A 78 -16.77 12.26 -7.64
N VAL A 79 -17.00 11.62 -6.49
CA VAL A 79 -16.18 10.50 -5.99
C VAL A 79 -16.20 9.34 -6.97
N ARG A 80 -17.36 8.97 -7.52
CA ARG A 80 -17.46 7.91 -8.54
C ARG A 80 -16.62 8.24 -9.78
N GLN A 81 -16.65 9.50 -10.25
CA GLN A 81 -15.80 9.93 -11.36
C GLN A 81 -14.32 9.87 -10.99
N ILE A 82 -13.94 10.30 -9.78
CA ILE A 82 -12.55 10.24 -9.31
C ILE A 82 -12.04 8.80 -9.31
N LEU A 83 -12.79 7.87 -8.69
CA LEU A 83 -12.45 6.45 -8.66
C LEU A 83 -12.38 5.86 -10.08
N TRP A 84 -13.30 6.27 -10.97
CA TRP A 84 -13.29 5.84 -12.36
C TRP A 84 -12.05 6.31 -13.12
N ASP A 85 -11.50 7.50 -12.85
CA ASP A 85 -10.31 7.97 -13.56
C ASP A 85 -9.02 7.29 -13.06
N ILE A 86 -8.90 6.99 -11.76
CA ILE A 86 -7.66 6.47 -11.13
C ILE A 86 -7.57 4.95 -11.05
N ILE A 87 -8.72 4.26 -10.95
CA ILE A 87 -8.83 2.79 -10.99
C ILE A 87 -9.30 2.36 -12.38
N GLY A 88 -10.38 2.95 -12.88
CA GLY A 88 -10.79 2.76 -14.28
C GLY A 88 -9.97 3.62 -15.26
N PRO A 89 -10.60 4.10 -16.35
CA PRO A 89 -11.70 3.42 -17.02
C PRO A 89 -11.30 1.99 -17.32
N PHE A 90 -12.26 1.08 -17.26
CA PHE A 90 -12.03 -0.31 -17.63
C PHE A 90 -12.21 -0.51 -19.13
N PRO A 91 -11.50 -1.48 -19.73
CA PRO A 91 -11.70 -1.83 -21.12
C PRO A 91 -13.10 -2.40 -21.36
N GLU A 92 -13.49 -2.47 -22.63
CA GLU A 92 -14.73 -3.13 -23.03
C GLU A 92 -14.76 -4.58 -22.53
N LYS A 93 -15.90 -4.99 -21.95
CA LYS A 93 -16.12 -6.36 -21.49
C LYS A 93 -16.09 -7.33 -22.67
N LYS A 94 -15.06 -8.19 -22.74
CA LYS A 94 -15.00 -9.32 -23.69
C LYS A 94 -15.67 -10.58 -23.11
N PRO A 95 -15.92 -11.65 -23.88
CA PRO A 95 -16.44 -12.90 -23.32
C PRO A 95 -15.53 -13.44 -22.19
N LEU A 96 -16.11 -13.99 -21.12
CA LEU A 96 -15.35 -14.56 -19.99
C LEU A 96 -14.59 -15.83 -20.36
N ASN A 97 -14.98 -16.53 -21.43
CA ASN A 97 -14.40 -17.82 -21.82
C ASN A 97 -14.29 -18.83 -20.66
N ALA A 98 -15.24 -18.77 -19.73
CA ALA A 98 -15.18 -19.51 -18.46
C ALA A 98 -15.26 -21.03 -18.68
N LYS A 99 -14.35 -21.76 -18.04
CA LYS A 99 -14.26 -23.22 -18.09
C LYS A 99 -14.30 -23.79 -16.69
N ILE A 100 -15.16 -24.79 -16.48
CA ILE A 100 -15.12 -25.62 -15.26
C ILE A 100 -14.02 -26.66 -15.47
N THR A 101 -12.97 -26.59 -14.68
CA THR A 101 -11.81 -27.51 -14.75
C THR A 101 -11.95 -28.70 -13.81
N GLY A 102 -12.83 -28.61 -12.81
CA GLY A 102 -13.13 -29.68 -11.89
C GLY A 102 -14.44 -29.48 -11.15
N THR A 103 -15.03 -30.56 -10.64
CA THR A 103 -16.19 -30.50 -9.76
C THR A 103 -16.01 -31.45 -8.60
N VAL A 104 -16.16 -30.93 -7.38
CA VAL A 104 -16.07 -31.73 -6.15
C VAL A 104 -17.44 -31.76 -5.49
N LYS A 105 -17.96 -32.96 -5.26
CA LYS A 105 -19.19 -33.15 -4.49
C LYS A 105 -18.84 -33.29 -3.01
N LYS A 106 -19.45 -32.46 -2.16
CA LYS A 106 -19.32 -32.50 -0.71
C LYS A 106 -20.67 -32.83 -0.09
N ASN A 107 -20.70 -33.06 1.23
CA ASN A 107 -21.95 -33.22 1.94
C ASN A 107 -22.66 -31.87 2.08
N GLY A 108 -23.81 -31.69 1.41
CA GLY A 108 -24.64 -30.50 1.48
C GLY A 108 -24.33 -29.39 0.47
N TYR A 109 -23.27 -29.52 -0.34
CA TYR A 109 -22.93 -28.58 -1.40
C TYR A 109 -22.04 -29.24 -2.47
N LYS A 110 -21.80 -28.53 -3.58
CA LYS A 110 -20.75 -28.86 -4.56
C LYS A 110 -19.84 -27.67 -4.79
N VAL A 111 -18.62 -27.94 -5.25
CA VAL A 111 -17.64 -26.93 -5.68
C VAL A 111 -17.39 -27.11 -7.17
N GLU A 112 -17.52 -26.03 -7.94
CA GLU A 112 -17.07 -25.96 -9.34
C GLU A 112 -15.78 -25.13 -9.38
N ASN A 113 -14.68 -25.75 -9.80
CA ASN A 113 -13.39 -25.08 -10.00
C ASN A 113 -13.36 -24.47 -11.39
N ILE A 114 -13.10 -23.16 -11.48
CA ILE A 114 -13.33 -22.37 -12.69
C ILE A 114 -12.09 -21.54 -13.03
N ILE A 115 -11.75 -21.51 -14.32
CA ILE A 115 -10.83 -20.54 -14.90
C ILE A 115 -11.61 -19.69 -15.90
N TYR A 116 -11.47 -18.37 -15.83
CA TYR A 116 -12.08 -17.44 -16.79
C TYR A 116 -11.13 -16.27 -17.11
N GLU A 117 -11.39 -15.57 -18.20
CA GLU A 117 -10.66 -14.37 -18.62
C GLU A 117 -11.34 -13.11 -18.09
N SER A 118 -10.65 -12.35 -17.24
CA SER A 118 -11.10 -10.99 -16.89
C SER A 118 -10.70 -10.00 -17.96
N LEU A 119 -9.52 -10.17 -18.57
CA LEU A 119 -9.09 -9.54 -19.82
C LEU A 119 -8.65 -10.63 -20.81
N PRO A 120 -8.63 -10.35 -22.13
CA PRO A 120 -8.12 -11.32 -23.11
C PRO A 120 -6.73 -11.84 -22.72
N GLY A 121 -6.62 -13.14 -22.49
CA GLY A 121 -5.37 -13.80 -22.06
C GLY A 121 -4.96 -13.57 -20.60
N PHE A 122 -5.69 -12.77 -19.81
CA PHE A 122 -5.45 -12.56 -18.38
C PHE A 122 -6.49 -13.35 -17.57
N TYR A 123 -6.04 -14.45 -16.95
CA TYR A 123 -6.92 -15.42 -16.33
C TYR A 123 -7.12 -15.15 -14.82
N VAL A 124 -8.34 -15.45 -14.37
CA VAL A 124 -8.72 -15.54 -12.96
C VAL A 124 -9.07 -16.99 -12.64
N THR A 125 -8.48 -17.51 -11.57
CA THR A 125 -8.78 -18.82 -11.00
C THR A 125 -9.75 -18.65 -9.84
N SER A 126 -10.78 -19.48 -9.77
CA SER A 126 -11.85 -19.34 -8.77
C SER A 126 -12.55 -20.66 -8.46
N SER A 127 -13.25 -20.73 -7.32
CA SER A 127 -14.11 -21.85 -6.95
C SER A 127 -15.50 -21.34 -6.58
N LEU A 128 -16.53 -21.89 -7.23
CA LEU A 128 -17.93 -21.60 -6.98
C LEU A 128 -18.53 -22.69 -6.09
N PHE A 129 -18.91 -22.31 -4.87
CA PHE A 129 -19.53 -23.18 -3.88
C PHE A 129 -21.05 -23.02 -3.97
N ILE A 130 -21.74 -24.12 -4.26
CA ILE A 130 -23.18 -24.13 -4.53
C ILE A 130 -23.87 -25.06 -3.51
N PRO A 131 -24.68 -24.52 -2.59
CA PRO A 131 -25.41 -25.35 -1.63
C PRO A 131 -26.47 -26.22 -2.33
N ASP A 132 -26.62 -27.45 -1.86
CA ASP A 132 -27.61 -28.40 -2.39
C ASP A 132 -29.04 -27.94 -2.07
N LYS A 133 -29.25 -27.51 -0.82
CA LYS A 133 -30.49 -26.93 -0.34
C LYS A 133 -30.43 -25.41 -0.48
N ARG A 134 -31.08 -24.88 -1.51
CA ARG A 134 -31.15 -23.45 -1.79
C ARG A 134 -32.42 -23.09 -2.54
N GLU A 135 -32.71 -21.81 -2.60
CA GLU A 135 -33.71 -21.26 -3.52
C GLU A 135 -33.30 -21.53 -4.97
N LYS A 136 -34.29 -21.56 -5.89
CA LYS A 136 -34.03 -21.78 -7.32
C LYS A 136 -33.03 -20.75 -7.88
N ARG A 137 -33.20 -19.49 -7.46
CA ARG A 137 -32.23 -18.40 -7.63
C ARG A 137 -31.87 -17.93 -6.24
N ALA A 138 -30.64 -18.14 -5.83
CA ALA A 138 -30.16 -17.85 -4.49
C ALA A 138 -29.27 -16.60 -4.50
N PRO A 139 -29.16 -15.87 -3.38
CA PRO A 139 -28.20 -14.80 -3.24
C PRO A 139 -26.77 -15.35 -3.35
N ALA A 140 -25.87 -14.51 -3.84
CA ALA A 140 -24.48 -14.89 -4.02
C ALA A 140 -23.51 -13.92 -3.34
N ILE A 141 -22.42 -14.44 -2.82
CA ILE A 141 -21.33 -13.67 -2.21
C ILE A 141 -20.09 -13.83 -3.08
N LEU A 142 -19.51 -12.73 -3.55
CA LEU A 142 -18.12 -12.70 -4.00
C LEU A 142 -17.22 -12.63 -2.76
N PHE A 143 -16.39 -13.64 -2.58
CA PHE A 143 -15.50 -13.78 -1.43
C PHE A 143 -14.05 -13.51 -1.86
N CYS A 144 -13.45 -12.44 -1.32
CA CYS A 144 -12.09 -12.01 -1.61
C CYS A 144 -11.15 -12.39 -0.46
N SER A 145 -10.05 -13.06 -0.77
CA SER A 145 -9.01 -13.38 0.22
C SER A 145 -8.08 -12.19 0.44
N GLY A 146 -7.55 -12.06 1.66
CA GLY A 146 -6.47 -11.14 1.98
C GLY A 146 -5.09 -11.70 1.67
N HIS A 147 -4.04 -10.95 2.00
CA HIS A 147 -2.63 -11.19 1.68
C HIS A 147 -2.10 -12.54 2.21
N SER A 148 -2.27 -13.59 1.42
CA SER A 148 -1.89 -14.96 1.75
C SER A 148 -1.65 -15.78 0.47
N HIS A 149 -0.55 -16.52 0.41
CA HIS A 149 -0.23 -17.32 -0.78
C HIS A 149 -1.33 -18.35 -1.10
N GLY A 150 -1.87 -19.05 -0.10
CA GLY A 150 -2.94 -20.04 -0.29
C GLY A 150 -4.32 -19.45 -0.62
N ALA A 151 -4.50 -18.13 -0.50
CA ALA A 151 -5.79 -17.45 -0.65
C ALA A 151 -6.91 -18.18 0.12
N TYR A 152 -8.05 -18.45 -0.52
CA TYR A 152 -9.23 -19.07 0.12
C TYR A 152 -9.04 -20.56 0.47
N ARG A 153 -7.88 -21.15 0.20
CA ARG A 153 -7.57 -22.54 0.60
C ARG A 153 -7.23 -22.64 2.08
N LEU A 154 -6.83 -21.54 2.73
CA LEU A 154 -6.57 -21.56 4.17
C LEU A 154 -7.87 -21.68 4.97
N GLU A 155 -7.83 -22.44 6.06
CA GLU A 155 -8.99 -22.68 6.93
C GLU A 155 -9.62 -21.38 7.46
N SER A 156 -8.81 -20.36 7.72
CA SER A 156 -9.26 -19.04 8.17
C SER A 156 -10.21 -18.33 7.18
N TYR A 157 -10.10 -18.64 5.88
CA TYR A 157 -11.01 -18.15 4.84
C TYR A 157 -12.11 -19.16 4.53
N GLN A 158 -11.82 -20.47 4.56
CA GLN A 158 -12.82 -21.50 4.32
C GLN A 158 -13.92 -21.52 5.41
N LEU A 159 -13.57 -21.25 6.67
CA LEU A 159 -14.54 -21.26 7.77
C LEU A 159 -15.71 -20.29 7.55
N PRO A 160 -15.50 -18.98 7.32
CA PRO A 160 -16.57 -18.05 7.00
C PRO A 160 -17.26 -18.34 5.67
N LEU A 161 -16.49 -18.72 4.64
CA LEU A 161 -17.03 -19.06 3.33
C LEU A 161 -18.01 -20.23 3.41
N LEU A 162 -17.64 -21.34 4.04
CA LEU A 162 -18.46 -22.54 4.13
C LEU A 162 -19.68 -22.34 5.04
N ASN A 163 -19.59 -21.47 6.04
CA ASN A 163 -20.74 -21.07 6.84
C ASN A 163 -21.76 -20.24 6.04
N LEU A 164 -21.31 -19.35 5.14
CA LEU A 164 -22.21 -18.70 4.18
C LEU A 164 -22.89 -19.73 3.27
N VAL A 165 -22.15 -20.72 2.77
CA VAL A 165 -22.72 -21.83 1.97
C VAL A 165 -23.78 -22.58 2.74
N LYS A 166 -23.52 -22.94 4.01
CA LYS A 166 -24.50 -23.61 4.89
C LYS A 166 -25.77 -22.79 5.12
N LYS A 167 -25.65 -21.46 5.08
CA LYS A 167 -26.78 -20.52 5.18
C LYS A 167 -27.51 -20.30 3.85
N GLY A 168 -27.17 -21.06 2.82
CA GLY A 168 -27.87 -21.09 1.53
C GLY A 168 -27.33 -20.09 0.50
N PHE A 169 -26.25 -19.37 0.79
CA PHE A 169 -25.59 -18.50 -0.17
C PHE A 169 -24.78 -19.31 -1.18
N ILE A 170 -24.81 -18.89 -2.44
CA ILE A 170 -23.81 -19.29 -3.41
C ILE A 170 -22.56 -18.45 -3.14
N VAL A 171 -21.37 -19.04 -3.05
CA VAL A 171 -20.15 -18.27 -2.78
C VAL A 171 -19.14 -18.50 -3.89
N LEU A 172 -18.70 -17.43 -4.54
CA LEU A 172 -17.60 -17.46 -5.50
C LEU A 172 -16.36 -16.89 -4.82
N ALA A 173 -15.35 -17.73 -4.60
CA ALA A 173 -14.05 -17.29 -4.12
C ALA A 173 -13.07 -17.20 -5.29
N ILE A 174 -12.42 -16.05 -5.43
CA ILE A 174 -11.42 -15.80 -6.48
C ILE A 174 -10.02 -15.77 -5.87
N ASP A 175 -9.03 -16.21 -6.62
CA ASP A 175 -7.64 -15.91 -6.30
C ASP A 175 -7.37 -14.43 -6.65
N PRO A 176 -6.95 -13.59 -5.68
CA PRO A 176 -6.45 -12.26 -5.99
C PRO A 176 -5.23 -12.34 -6.92
N VAL A 177 -4.91 -11.24 -7.59
CA VAL A 177 -3.65 -11.10 -8.34
C VAL A 177 -2.49 -11.52 -7.42
N SER A 178 -1.51 -12.25 -7.95
CA SER A 178 -0.31 -12.65 -7.21
C SER A 178 -0.56 -13.54 -5.98
N GLN A 179 -1.68 -14.26 -5.97
CA GLN A 179 -2.04 -15.20 -4.91
C GLN A 179 -2.64 -16.47 -5.51
N GLY A 180 -2.77 -17.53 -4.71
CA GLY A 180 -3.34 -18.80 -5.16
C GLY A 180 -2.59 -19.35 -6.37
N GLU A 181 -3.30 -19.66 -7.45
CA GLU A 181 -2.72 -20.27 -8.67
C GLU A 181 -2.28 -19.23 -9.72
N ARG A 182 -2.13 -17.94 -9.37
CA ARG A 182 -1.89 -16.86 -10.34
C ARG A 182 -0.78 -15.89 -9.96
N LEU A 183 0.32 -16.41 -9.42
CA LEU A 183 1.54 -15.64 -9.17
C LEU A 183 2.02 -14.95 -10.46
N GLN A 184 2.37 -13.66 -10.36
CA GLN A 184 2.80 -12.87 -11.53
C GLN A 184 4.29 -13.06 -11.83
N TYR A 185 5.07 -13.43 -10.80
CA TYR A 185 6.53 -13.58 -10.87
C TYR A 185 6.95 -14.98 -10.41
N PHE A 186 6.32 -16.01 -10.97
CA PHE A 186 6.50 -17.39 -10.57
C PHE A 186 7.85 -18.00 -11.00
N ASP A 187 8.55 -18.61 -10.06
CA ASP A 187 9.72 -19.46 -10.29
C ASP A 187 9.28 -20.94 -10.34
N PRO A 188 9.30 -21.60 -11.51
CA PRO A 188 8.89 -22.99 -11.64
C PRO A 188 9.83 -23.99 -10.94
N GLU A 189 11.10 -23.62 -10.68
CA GLU A 189 12.04 -24.51 -9.99
C GLU A 189 11.78 -24.52 -8.48
N LYS A 190 11.39 -23.37 -7.91
CA LYS A 190 11.12 -23.24 -6.47
C LYS A 190 9.64 -23.42 -6.11
N GLY A 191 8.73 -23.25 -7.06
CA GLY A 191 7.30 -23.30 -6.81
C GLY A 191 6.76 -22.07 -6.06
N GLU A 192 7.48 -20.94 -6.09
CA GLU A 192 7.13 -19.72 -5.36
C GLU A 192 7.46 -18.46 -6.16
N SER A 193 7.16 -17.29 -5.60
CA SER A 193 7.50 -15.99 -6.20
C SER A 193 8.99 -15.66 -6.10
N ILE A 194 9.59 -15.09 -7.16
CA ILE A 194 10.92 -14.47 -7.06
C ILE A 194 10.91 -13.11 -6.33
N ILE A 195 9.74 -12.49 -6.16
CA ILE A 195 9.59 -11.17 -5.52
C ILE A 195 9.30 -11.31 -4.02
N GLY A 196 8.58 -12.36 -3.62
CA GLY A 196 8.35 -12.73 -2.23
C GLY A 196 6.86 -12.78 -1.87
N SER A 197 6.48 -12.20 -0.73
CA SER A 197 5.09 -12.23 -0.24
C SER A 197 4.11 -11.58 -1.20
N SER A 198 2.83 -11.94 -1.09
CA SER A 198 1.73 -11.29 -1.82
C SER A 198 1.80 -9.76 -1.80
N THR A 199 1.99 -9.12 -0.63
CA THR A 199 2.18 -7.67 -0.51
C THR A 199 3.32 -7.13 -1.40
N LYS A 200 4.48 -7.81 -1.43
CA LYS A 200 5.60 -7.42 -2.31
C LYS A 200 5.26 -7.61 -3.78
N GLU A 201 4.58 -8.70 -4.13
CA GLU A 201 4.10 -8.92 -5.49
C GLU A 201 3.02 -7.92 -5.93
N HIS A 202 2.32 -7.28 -5.00
CA HIS A 202 1.39 -6.19 -5.32
C HIS A 202 2.16 -4.87 -5.51
N SER A 203 3.10 -4.56 -4.62
CA SER A 203 3.88 -3.32 -4.64
C SER A 203 4.89 -3.24 -5.80
N TYR A 204 5.46 -4.37 -6.21
CA TYR A 204 6.45 -4.42 -7.28
C TYR A 204 5.92 -3.91 -8.64
N PRO A 205 4.80 -4.43 -9.19
CA PRO A 205 4.16 -3.86 -10.38
C PRO A 205 3.49 -2.51 -10.13
N ALA A 206 3.15 -2.14 -8.89
CA ALA A 206 2.46 -0.88 -8.62
C ALA A 206 3.24 0.35 -9.10
N VAL A 207 4.56 0.38 -8.91
CA VAL A 207 5.42 1.47 -9.39
C VAL A 207 5.31 1.61 -10.92
N GLN A 208 5.32 0.48 -11.64
CA GLN A 208 5.24 0.46 -13.09
C GLN A 208 3.87 0.93 -13.59
N VAL A 209 2.80 0.58 -12.89
CA VAL A 209 1.43 1.00 -13.23
C VAL A 209 1.20 2.48 -12.88
N PHE A 210 1.80 2.99 -11.80
CA PHE A 210 1.76 4.42 -11.48
C PHE A 210 2.42 5.29 -12.57
N LEU A 211 3.47 4.80 -13.24
CA LEU A 211 4.11 5.52 -14.35
C LEU A 211 3.21 5.69 -15.58
N THR A 212 2.18 4.85 -15.74
CA THR A 212 1.15 5.01 -16.78
C THR A 212 -0.06 5.83 -16.32
N GLY A 213 -0.01 6.38 -15.10
CA GLY A 213 -1.05 7.22 -14.52
C GLY A 213 -2.25 6.44 -13.98
N LYS A 214 -2.04 5.18 -13.60
CA LYS A 214 -3.09 4.24 -13.18
C LYS A 214 -2.74 3.58 -11.85
N SER A 215 -3.73 3.08 -11.13
CA SER A 215 -3.51 2.29 -9.90
C SER A 215 -3.50 0.80 -10.21
N ILE A 216 -2.61 0.02 -9.59
CA ILE A 216 -2.64 -1.45 -9.72
C ILE A 216 -3.96 -2.06 -9.23
N ALA A 217 -4.62 -1.41 -8.27
CA ALA A 217 -5.96 -1.75 -7.79
C ALA A 217 -6.97 -2.01 -8.92
N ARG A 218 -6.76 -1.44 -10.11
CA ARG A 218 -7.59 -1.68 -11.29
C ARG A 218 -7.73 -3.14 -11.67
N TYR A 219 -6.67 -3.94 -11.54
CA TYR A 219 -6.72 -5.35 -11.92
C TYR A 219 -7.55 -6.15 -10.92
N PHE A 220 -7.38 -5.89 -9.62
CA PHE A 220 -8.17 -6.49 -8.54
C PHE A 220 -9.66 -6.14 -8.67
N VAL A 221 -9.97 -4.86 -8.87
CA VAL A 221 -11.36 -4.40 -9.02
C VAL A 221 -11.98 -4.97 -10.29
N TRP A 222 -11.25 -4.95 -11.41
CA TRP A 222 -11.74 -5.51 -12.66
C TRP A 222 -12.01 -7.01 -12.54
N ASP A 223 -11.10 -7.77 -11.94
CA ASP A 223 -11.31 -9.20 -11.68
C ASP A 223 -12.58 -9.45 -10.86
N GLY A 224 -12.85 -8.61 -9.85
CA GLY A 224 -14.09 -8.63 -9.07
C GLY A 224 -15.35 -8.30 -9.89
N ILE A 225 -15.32 -7.24 -10.71
CA ILE A 225 -16.43 -6.88 -11.62
C ILE A 225 -16.73 -8.03 -12.59
N ARG A 226 -15.68 -8.68 -13.09
CA ARG A 226 -15.77 -9.83 -14.00
C ARG A 226 -16.21 -11.11 -13.28
N ALA A 227 -15.88 -11.27 -11.99
CA ALA A 227 -16.42 -12.32 -11.14
C ALA A 227 -17.94 -12.15 -10.94
N ILE A 228 -18.42 -10.90 -10.74
CA ILE A 228 -19.86 -10.61 -10.68
C ILE A 228 -20.53 -10.88 -12.03
N ASP A 229 -19.88 -10.57 -13.16
CA ASP A 229 -20.39 -10.97 -14.49
C ASP A 229 -20.57 -12.50 -14.60
N TYR A 230 -19.61 -13.27 -14.08
CA TYR A 230 -19.72 -14.73 -14.02
C TYR A 230 -20.89 -15.16 -13.13
N LEU A 231 -21.00 -14.64 -11.91
CA LEU A 231 -22.11 -14.94 -11.00
C LEU A 231 -23.47 -14.67 -11.67
N VAL A 232 -23.66 -13.49 -12.25
CA VAL A 232 -24.91 -13.09 -12.91
C VAL A 232 -25.26 -13.97 -14.12
N SER A 233 -24.27 -14.58 -14.77
CA SER A 233 -24.51 -15.54 -15.86
C SER A 233 -25.06 -16.89 -15.40
N ARG A 234 -24.96 -17.22 -14.11
CA ARG A 234 -25.41 -18.50 -13.55
C ARG A 234 -26.92 -18.49 -13.31
N LYS A 235 -27.60 -19.52 -13.81
CA LYS A 235 -29.07 -19.68 -13.66
C LYS A 235 -29.53 -19.78 -12.20
N GLU A 236 -28.67 -20.28 -11.33
CA GLU A 236 -28.92 -20.46 -9.90
C GLU A 236 -28.67 -19.19 -9.07
N VAL A 237 -28.12 -18.12 -9.66
CA VAL A 237 -27.84 -16.86 -8.97
C VAL A 237 -28.96 -15.86 -9.21
N ASP A 238 -29.29 -15.12 -8.15
CA ASP A 238 -30.14 -13.94 -8.20
C ASP A 238 -29.28 -12.67 -8.37
N PRO A 239 -29.33 -11.98 -9.53
CA PRO A 239 -28.47 -10.83 -9.83
C PRO A 239 -28.78 -9.60 -8.97
N GLU A 240 -29.94 -9.54 -8.32
CA GLU A 240 -30.30 -8.42 -7.44
C GLU A 240 -29.82 -8.63 -5.99
N ARG A 241 -29.26 -9.83 -5.69
CA ARG A 241 -28.84 -10.21 -4.34
C ARG A 241 -27.39 -10.64 -4.29
N ILE A 242 -26.50 -9.74 -4.73
CA ILE A 242 -25.04 -9.95 -4.72
C ILE A 242 -24.41 -9.21 -3.53
N GLY A 243 -23.71 -9.96 -2.68
CA GLY A 243 -22.85 -9.43 -1.63
C GLY A 243 -21.37 -9.52 -2.00
N VAL A 244 -20.53 -8.67 -1.41
CA VAL A 244 -19.07 -8.77 -1.49
C VAL A 244 -18.47 -8.74 -0.09
N HIS A 245 -17.51 -9.62 0.17
CA HIS A 245 -16.87 -9.75 1.47
C HIS A 245 -15.43 -10.23 1.35
N GLY A 246 -14.58 -9.80 2.29
CA GLY A 246 -13.22 -10.26 2.44
C GLY A 246 -12.52 -9.62 3.64
N LEU A 247 -11.39 -10.20 4.02
CA LEU A 247 -10.53 -9.77 5.14
C LEU A 247 -9.23 -9.17 4.63
N SER A 248 -8.75 -8.10 5.28
CA SER A 248 -7.45 -7.48 4.98
C SER A 248 -7.39 -6.96 3.54
N GLY A 249 -6.47 -7.42 2.68
CA GLY A 249 -6.53 -7.19 1.23
C GLY A 249 -7.85 -7.61 0.58
N GLY A 250 -8.54 -8.61 1.13
CA GLY A 250 -9.90 -8.95 0.71
C GLY A 250 -10.93 -7.90 1.16
N GLY A 251 -10.67 -7.22 2.28
CA GLY A 251 -11.42 -6.05 2.74
C GLY A 251 -11.19 -4.83 1.83
N THR A 252 -9.95 -4.61 1.38
CA THR A 252 -9.60 -3.63 0.34
C THR A 252 -10.39 -3.89 -0.94
N GLN A 253 -10.30 -5.11 -1.47
CA GLN A 253 -11.04 -5.53 -2.66
C GLN A 253 -12.55 -5.34 -2.47
N THR A 254 -13.08 -5.73 -1.31
CA THR A 254 -14.51 -5.56 -0.99
C THR A 254 -14.93 -4.10 -1.06
N ALA A 255 -14.17 -3.19 -0.45
CA ALA A 255 -14.45 -1.77 -0.47
C ALA A 255 -14.44 -1.22 -1.91
N TYR A 256 -13.39 -1.52 -2.69
CA TYR A 256 -13.24 -0.97 -4.04
C TYR A 256 -14.22 -1.55 -5.06
N ILE A 257 -14.44 -2.88 -5.05
CA ILE A 257 -15.40 -3.53 -5.94
C ILE A 257 -16.81 -2.99 -5.64
N SER A 258 -17.17 -2.86 -4.37
CA SER A 258 -18.49 -2.34 -3.97
C SER A 258 -18.68 -0.87 -4.33
N ALA A 259 -17.60 -0.07 -4.33
CA ALA A 259 -17.62 1.33 -4.73
C ALA A 259 -17.82 1.53 -6.24
N LEU A 260 -17.33 0.59 -7.06
CA LEU A 260 -17.28 0.71 -8.53
C LEU A 260 -18.28 -0.17 -9.28
N ASP A 261 -18.92 -1.14 -8.63
CA ASP A 261 -19.94 -1.99 -9.23
C ASP A 261 -21.31 -1.81 -8.56
N GLU A 262 -22.22 -1.14 -9.26
CA GLU A 262 -23.56 -0.83 -8.74
C GLU A 262 -24.41 -2.09 -8.46
N ARG A 263 -24.04 -3.27 -8.96
CA ARG A 263 -24.76 -4.53 -8.69
C ARG A 263 -24.53 -5.06 -7.28
N VAL A 264 -23.56 -4.53 -6.54
CA VAL A 264 -23.28 -4.95 -5.17
C VAL A 264 -24.36 -4.42 -4.22
N ALA A 265 -25.27 -5.30 -3.82
CA ALA A 265 -26.38 -5.00 -2.92
C ALA A 265 -25.91 -4.82 -1.47
N ALA A 266 -24.96 -5.63 -0.99
CA ALA A 266 -24.44 -5.57 0.38
C ALA A 266 -22.91 -5.73 0.41
N SER A 267 -22.23 -4.97 1.28
CA SER A 267 -20.75 -4.98 1.38
C SER A 267 -20.31 -5.21 2.81
N ALA A 268 -19.34 -6.11 3.05
CA ALA A 268 -18.81 -6.37 4.39
C ALA A 268 -17.28 -6.44 4.40
N PRO A 269 -16.56 -5.31 4.28
CA PRO A 269 -15.11 -5.29 4.38
C PRO A 269 -14.64 -5.55 5.83
N ALA A 270 -13.73 -6.50 6.01
CA ALA A 270 -13.18 -6.86 7.32
C ALA A 270 -11.70 -6.48 7.48
N CYS A 271 -11.36 -5.90 8.64
CA CYS A 271 -10.00 -5.54 9.04
C CYS A 271 -9.24 -4.75 7.96
N TYR A 272 -9.83 -3.66 7.47
CA TYR A 272 -9.24 -2.77 6.46
C TYR A 272 -9.71 -1.32 6.62
N ILE A 273 -11.02 -1.08 6.79
CA ILE A 273 -11.56 0.27 6.87
C ILE A 273 -11.02 0.98 8.12
N THR A 274 -10.25 2.04 7.89
CA THR A 274 -9.71 2.96 8.90
C THR A 274 -9.81 4.38 8.32
N SER A 275 -8.79 5.22 8.42
CA SER A 275 -8.61 6.44 7.60
C SER A 275 -7.16 6.60 7.18
N TYR A 276 -6.88 7.26 6.06
CA TYR A 276 -5.51 7.55 5.63
C TYR A 276 -4.76 8.37 6.68
N ARG A 277 -5.45 9.29 7.38
CA ARG A 277 -4.83 10.07 8.47
C ARG A 277 -4.28 9.15 9.55
N ARG A 278 -5.10 8.24 10.09
CA ARG A 278 -4.67 7.32 11.16
C ARG A 278 -3.68 6.29 10.66
N LEU A 279 -3.76 5.89 9.41
CA LEU A 279 -2.81 4.98 8.78
C LEU A 279 -1.40 5.60 8.69
N LEU A 280 -1.31 6.86 8.23
CA LEU A 280 -0.05 7.62 8.14
C LEU A 280 0.48 8.07 9.52
N GLU A 281 -0.36 8.20 10.52
CA GLU A 281 0.08 8.44 11.90
C GLU A 281 0.61 7.15 12.59
N SER A 282 0.23 5.96 12.10
CA SER A 282 0.56 4.68 12.74
C SER A 282 1.56 3.84 11.94
N ILE A 283 1.07 2.94 11.09
CA ILE A 283 1.83 1.89 10.40
C ILE A 283 2.36 2.32 9.03
N GLY A 284 1.96 3.49 8.56
CA GLY A 284 2.31 4.05 7.27
C GLY A 284 1.56 3.48 6.09
N VAL A 285 1.95 3.88 4.89
CA VAL A 285 1.31 3.43 3.65
C VAL A 285 1.43 1.91 3.50
N GLN A 286 0.37 1.29 3.00
CA GLN A 286 0.31 -0.17 2.83
C GLN A 286 0.83 -0.59 1.44
N ASP A 287 0.58 -1.82 1.02
CA ASP A 287 1.04 -2.34 -0.25
C ASP A 287 0.38 -1.64 -1.46
N GLY A 288 0.92 -1.89 -2.65
CA GLY A 288 0.54 -1.18 -3.88
C GLY A 288 -0.96 -1.17 -4.20
N GLU A 289 -1.71 -2.23 -3.87
CA GLU A 289 -3.16 -2.28 -4.13
C GLU A 289 -3.95 -1.30 -3.25
N GLN A 290 -3.46 -0.96 -2.05
CA GLN A 290 -4.15 -0.12 -1.07
C GLN A 290 -3.85 1.38 -1.24
N ASN A 291 -2.92 1.71 -2.14
CA ASN A 291 -2.54 3.09 -2.44
C ASN A 291 -2.96 3.44 -3.86
N LEU A 292 -3.93 4.34 -3.98
CA LEU A 292 -4.42 4.78 -5.28
C LEU A 292 -3.54 5.89 -5.85
N TYR A 293 -3.28 5.83 -7.15
CA TYR A 293 -2.58 6.88 -7.89
C TYR A 293 -3.30 8.22 -7.69
N ASN A 294 -2.62 9.17 -7.05
CA ASN A 294 -3.16 10.48 -6.65
C ASN A 294 -4.44 10.42 -5.78
N GLY A 295 -4.71 9.34 -5.06
CA GLY A 295 -5.94 9.18 -4.27
C GLY A 295 -6.17 10.31 -3.26
N ILE A 296 -5.23 10.49 -2.32
CA ILE A 296 -5.27 11.56 -1.31
C ILE A 296 -5.30 12.95 -1.96
N ALA A 297 -4.48 13.16 -3.00
CA ALA A 297 -4.43 14.42 -3.73
C ALA A 297 -5.76 14.77 -4.45
N ARG A 298 -6.59 13.77 -4.74
CA ARG A 298 -7.94 13.93 -5.29
C ARG A 298 -9.04 13.88 -4.23
N GLY A 299 -8.68 13.91 -2.95
CA GLY A 299 -9.63 13.97 -1.84
C GLY A 299 -10.32 12.65 -1.53
N ILE A 300 -9.65 11.52 -1.80
CA ILE A 300 -10.13 10.18 -1.45
C ILE A 300 -9.54 9.73 -0.10
N ASP A 301 -10.41 9.22 0.77
CA ASP A 301 -10.17 8.51 2.02
C ASP A 301 -11.07 7.27 2.12
N HIS A 302 -10.85 6.42 3.13
CA HIS A 302 -11.55 5.13 3.26
C HIS A 302 -13.08 5.28 3.36
N ALA A 303 -13.57 6.36 3.96
CA ALA A 303 -15.00 6.67 4.00
C ALA A 303 -15.61 6.83 2.59
N ASP A 304 -14.82 7.33 1.63
CA ASP A 304 -15.30 7.60 0.27
C ASP A 304 -15.66 6.33 -0.50
N TYR A 305 -14.99 5.21 -0.19
CA TYR A 305 -15.30 3.90 -0.77
C TYR A 305 -16.69 3.39 -0.35
N ILE A 306 -17.22 3.87 0.77
CA ILE A 306 -18.52 3.45 1.31
C ILE A 306 -19.59 4.52 1.07
N GLU A 307 -19.28 5.81 1.20
CA GLU A 307 -20.26 6.88 1.02
C GLU A 307 -20.78 6.93 -0.43
N VAL A 308 -19.94 6.59 -1.42
CA VAL A 308 -20.28 6.65 -2.86
C VAL A 308 -21.47 5.78 -3.23
N ARG A 309 -21.73 4.74 -2.42
CA ARG A 309 -22.83 3.78 -2.57
C ARG A 309 -23.94 3.95 -1.52
N ALA A 310 -23.86 4.93 -0.62
CA ALA A 310 -24.93 5.20 0.34
C ALA A 310 -26.27 5.41 -0.40
N PRO A 311 -27.40 4.84 0.06
CA PRO A 311 -27.59 4.16 1.33
C PRO A 311 -27.46 2.62 1.29
N LYS A 312 -26.75 2.03 0.30
CA LYS A 312 -26.67 0.56 0.19
C LYS A 312 -25.98 -0.07 1.41
N PRO A 313 -26.50 -1.19 1.94
CA PRO A 313 -26.00 -1.82 3.17
C PRO A 313 -24.50 -2.08 3.22
N THR A 314 -23.83 -1.66 4.30
CA THR A 314 -22.42 -1.90 4.59
C THR A 314 -22.19 -2.30 6.04
N LEU A 315 -21.40 -3.37 6.28
CA LEU A 315 -20.89 -3.77 7.60
C LEU A 315 -19.38 -3.59 7.66
N ILE A 316 -18.90 -2.64 8.48
CA ILE A 316 -17.48 -2.50 8.81
C ILE A 316 -17.14 -3.52 9.91
N MET A 317 -16.24 -4.46 9.63
CA MET A 317 -15.75 -5.40 10.65
C MET A 317 -14.34 -4.99 11.07
N ALA A 318 -14.14 -4.62 12.34
CA ALA A 318 -12.86 -4.14 12.85
C ALA A 318 -12.48 -4.85 14.15
N ASN A 319 -11.17 -4.95 14.45
CA ASN A 319 -10.70 -5.51 15.72
C ASN A 319 -9.85 -4.49 16.47
N THR A 320 -9.94 -4.46 17.80
CA THR A 320 -9.33 -3.39 18.62
C THR A 320 -7.82 -3.48 18.77
N ARG A 321 -7.20 -4.64 18.50
CA ARG A 321 -5.74 -4.86 18.51
C ARG A 321 -5.16 -5.12 17.12
N ASP A 322 -5.91 -4.78 16.07
CA ASP A 322 -5.40 -4.81 14.71
C ASP A 322 -4.29 -3.75 14.50
N PHE A 323 -3.42 -3.96 13.53
CA PHE A 323 -2.47 -2.96 13.05
C PHE A 323 -3.19 -1.84 12.28
N PHE A 324 -4.32 -2.14 11.63
CA PHE A 324 -5.22 -1.09 11.15
C PHE A 324 -5.85 -0.37 12.34
N SER A 325 -5.74 0.96 12.35
CA SER A 325 -6.17 1.75 13.50
C SER A 325 -7.67 1.65 13.74
N ILE A 326 -8.05 1.07 14.88
CA ILE A 326 -9.43 1.02 15.36
C ILE A 326 -10.02 2.42 15.56
N GLN A 327 -9.19 3.39 15.96
CA GLN A 327 -9.63 4.78 16.08
C GLN A 327 -10.05 5.34 14.71
N GLY A 328 -9.29 5.04 13.65
CA GLY A 328 -9.67 5.43 12.29
C GLY A 328 -10.93 4.71 11.81
N SER A 329 -11.15 3.44 12.18
CA SER A 329 -12.39 2.72 11.84
C SER A 329 -13.61 3.39 12.48
N ARG A 330 -13.52 3.82 13.74
CA ARG A 330 -14.60 4.52 14.46
C ARG A 330 -14.87 5.90 13.89
N GLU A 331 -13.82 6.68 13.63
CA GLU A 331 -13.94 8.01 12.99
C GLU A 331 -14.62 7.92 11.62
N THR A 332 -14.22 6.94 10.81
CA THR A 332 -14.84 6.66 9.50
C THR A 332 -16.29 6.20 9.64
N TYR A 333 -16.61 5.34 10.61
CA TYR A 333 -18.00 4.93 10.88
C TYR A 333 -18.88 6.11 11.28
N ASP A 334 -18.40 6.99 12.16
CA ASP A 334 -19.15 8.17 12.61
C ASP A 334 -19.43 9.14 11.44
N GLU A 335 -18.46 9.32 10.54
CA GLU A 335 -18.67 10.05 9.29
C GLU A 335 -19.78 9.41 8.46
N LEU A 336 -19.68 8.10 8.18
CA LEU A 336 -20.65 7.38 7.37
C LEU A 336 -22.03 7.32 8.00
N LYS A 337 -22.15 7.20 9.32
CA LYS A 337 -23.44 7.20 10.02
C LYS A 337 -24.19 8.51 9.79
N ARG A 338 -23.49 9.65 9.76
CA ARG A 338 -24.09 10.96 9.41
C ARG A 338 -24.60 10.95 7.98
N VAL A 339 -23.81 10.46 7.03
CA VAL A 339 -24.21 10.35 5.62
C VAL A 339 -25.46 9.49 5.48
N TYR A 340 -25.45 8.26 5.99
CA TYR A 340 -26.58 7.34 5.89
C TYR A 340 -27.85 7.88 6.57
N THR A 341 -27.71 8.65 7.65
CA THR A 341 -28.82 9.36 8.29
C THR A 341 -29.45 10.39 7.35
N ILE A 342 -28.65 11.17 6.62
CA ILE A 342 -29.13 12.14 5.62
C ILE A 342 -29.85 11.44 4.45
N PHE A 343 -29.38 10.25 4.06
CA PHE A 343 -30.06 9.43 3.06
C PHE A 343 -31.34 8.74 3.58
N GLY A 344 -31.65 8.87 4.88
CA GLY A 344 -32.86 8.30 5.50
C GLY A 344 -32.73 6.82 5.90
N GLU A 345 -31.54 6.23 5.83
CA GLU A 345 -31.29 4.80 6.01
C GLU A 345 -30.12 4.56 7.00
N PRO A 346 -30.16 5.11 8.21
CA PRO A 346 -29.04 5.05 9.16
C PRO A 346 -28.65 3.61 9.53
N ASP A 347 -29.59 2.66 9.47
CA ASP A 347 -29.37 1.26 9.87
C ASP A 347 -28.77 0.39 8.76
N ASN A 348 -28.51 0.98 7.58
CA ASN A 348 -27.77 0.33 6.50
C ASN A 348 -26.24 0.51 6.63
N ILE A 349 -25.75 1.21 7.66
CA ILE A 349 -24.33 1.23 8.02
C ILE A 349 -24.14 0.71 9.45
N GLU A 350 -23.40 -0.39 9.55
CA GLU A 350 -23.13 -1.09 10.80
C GLU A 350 -21.62 -1.22 11.02
N ILE A 351 -21.19 -1.22 12.29
CA ILE A 351 -19.82 -1.58 12.68
C ILE A 351 -19.88 -2.69 13.72
N ILE A 352 -19.05 -3.73 13.53
CA ILE A 352 -18.83 -4.78 14.52
C ILE A 352 -17.38 -4.78 14.95
N GLU A 353 -17.18 -4.66 16.26
CA GLU A 353 -15.86 -4.69 16.88
C GLU A 353 -15.65 -5.94 17.73
N ASP A 354 -14.44 -6.47 17.76
CA ASP A 354 -14.02 -7.47 18.75
C ASP A 354 -12.60 -7.25 19.27
N ASP A 355 -12.31 -7.79 20.45
CA ASP A 355 -10.98 -7.68 21.08
C ASP A 355 -10.01 -8.74 20.54
N HIS A 356 -9.53 -8.52 19.33
CA HIS A 356 -8.61 -9.43 18.64
C HIS A 356 -7.54 -8.66 17.86
N GLY A 357 -6.49 -9.39 17.47
CA GLY A 357 -5.54 -8.90 16.48
C GLY A 357 -6.16 -8.91 15.08
N HIS A 358 -5.31 -8.78 14.07
CA HIS A 358 -5.74 -8.88 12.68
C HIS A 358 -6.35 -10.26 12.34
N GLY A 359 -7.59 -10.31 11.88
CA GLY A 359 -8.24 -11.58 11.51
C GLY A 359 -9.74 -11.65 11.80
N TYR A 360 -10.28 -12.87 11.81
CA TYR A 360 -11.68 -13.13 12.15
C TYR A 360 -11.83 -13.68 13.55
N THR A 361 -12.80 -13.17 14.31
CA THR A 361 -13.37 -13.88 15.45
C THR A 361 -14.71 -14.51 15.09
N LYS A 362 -15.17 -15.45 15.93
CA LYS A 362 -16.52 -16.03 15.79
C LYS A 362 -17.59 -14.93 15.84
N LYS A 363 -17.45 -13.95 16.73
CA LYS A 363 -18.37 -12.81 16.86
C LYS A 363 -18.47 -12.02 15.56
N ASN A 364 -17.35 -11.66 14.94
CA ASN A 364 -17.39 -10.91 13.68
C ASN A 364 -18.00 -11.76 12.55
N ARG A 365 -17.66 -13.05 12.48
CA ARG A 365 -18.21 -13.96 11.45
C ARG A 365 -19.73 -14.14 11.60
N GLU A 366 -20.23 -14.33 12.81
CA GLU A 366 -21.67 -14.44 13.07
C GLU A 366 -22.43 -13.15 12.75
N ALA A 367 -21.83 -11.99 13.05
CA ALA A 367 -22.38 -10.68 12.65
C ALA A 367 -22.44 -10.53 11.13
N MET A 368 -21.38 -10.94 10.41
CA MET A 368 -21.36 -10.94 8.95
C MET A 368 -22.43 -11.88 8.35
N TYR A 369 -22.60 -13.09 8.90
CA TYR A 369 -23.67 -13.99 8.46
C TYR A 369 -25.05 -13.34 8.64
N ALA A 370 -25.32 -12.76 9.82
CA ALA A 370 -26.57 -12.08 10.11
C ALA A 370 -26.83 -10.90 9.17
N PHE A 371 -25.79 -10.09 8.91
CA PHE A 371 -25.85 -8.95 8.00
C PHE A 371 -26.25 -9.36 6.58
N PHE A 372 -25.56 -10.36 5.99
CA PHE A 372 -25.93 -10.84 4.65
C PHE A 372 -27.30 -11.50 4.65
N GLN A 373 -27.67 -12.23 5.70
CA GLN A 373 -29.01 -12.81 5.80
C GLN A 373 -30.10 -11.74 5.78
N LYS A 374 -29.94 -10.68 6.59
CA LYS A 374 -30.85 -9.53 6.63
C LYS A 374 -30.96 -8.84 5.28
N HIS A 375 -29.83 -8.43 4.70
CA HIS A 375 -29.84 -7.55 3.51
C HIS A 375 -29.97 -8.26 2.16
N LEU A 376 -29.75 -9.58 2.13
CA LEU A 376 -29.95 -10.41 0.94
C LEU A 376 -31.12 -11.40 1.11
N GLY A 377 -31.96 -11.19 2.14
CA GLY A 377 -33.24 -11.88 2.29
C GLY A 377 -33.15 -13.37 2.59
N MET A 378 -32.14 -13.82 3.32
CA MET A 378 -32.02 -15.21 3.79
C MET A 378 -32.52 -15.36 5.21
N GLN A 379 -33.22 -16.46 5.48
CA GLN A 379 -33.74 -16.80 6.81
C GLN A 379 -32.84 -17.84 7.50
N GLY A 380 -33.05 -18.05 8.81
CA GLY A 380 -32.36 -19.08 9.59
C GLY A 380 -31.30 -18.53 10.55
N SER A 381 -30.58 -19.42 11.24
CA SER A 381 -29.61 -19.06 12.26
C SER A 381 -28.33 -18.45 11.66
N SER A 382 -27.89 -17.33 12.22
CA SER A 382 -26.57 -16.74 11.94
C SER A 382 -25.46 -17.36 12.79
N ALA A 383 -25.73 -18.35 13.65
CA ALA A 383 -24.69 -19.01 14.43
C ALA A 383 -23.68 -19.72 13.54
N GLU A 384 -22.41 -19.69 13.91
CA GLU A 384 -21.35 -20.45 13.25
C GLU A 384 -21.53 -21.95 13.51
N GLU A 385 -21.41 -22.73 12.45
CA GLU A 385 -21.46 -24.17 12.46
C GLU A 385 -20.08 -24.76 12.13
N GLU A 386 -19.88 -26.01 12.56
CA GLU A 386 -18.75 -26.83 12.12
C GLU A 386 -18.79 -27.05 10.60
N VAL A 387 -17.61 -27.03 9.99
CA VAL A 387 -17.43 -27.19 8.55
C VAL A 387 -16.33 -28.22 8.27
N ASN A 388 -16.44 -28.88 7.12
CA ASN A 388 -15.38 -29.74 6.61
C ASN A 388 -14.61 -28.96 5.55
N PHE A 389 -13.35 -28.64 5.83
CA PHE A 389 -12.50 -27.92 4.90
C PHE A 389 -12.24 -28.75 3.63
N SER A 390 -12.21 -28.07 2.49
CA SER A 390 -11.70 -28.65 1.25
C SER A 390 -10.18 -28.65 1.27
N THR A 391 -9.56 -29.67 0.70
CA THR A 391 -8.11 -29.72 0.53
C THR A 391 -7.67 -28.80 -0.60
N GLU A 392 -6.39 -28.43 -0.65
CA GLU A 392 -5.84 -27.64 -1.77
C GLU A 392 -6.06 -28.36 -3.11
N GLN A 393 -5.88 -29.68 -3.16
CA GLN A 393 -6.09 -30.49 -4.35
C GLN A 393 -7.54 -30.47 -4.83
N GLU A 394 -8.52 -30.48 -3.92
CA GLU A 394 -9.94 -30.36 -4.26
C GLU A 394 -10.28 -28.99 -4.83
N LEU A 395 -9.52 -27.95 -4.47
CA LEU A 395 -9.72 -26.58 -4.93
C LEU A 395 -8.78 -26.20 -6.09
N GLN A 396 -7.93 -27.10 -6.57
CA GLN A 396 -6.96 -26.83 -7.63
C GLN A 396 -7.65 -26.70 -9.00
N LYS A 397 -7.28 -25.68 -9.77
CA LYS A 397 -7.85 -25.38 -11.10
C LYS A 397 -6.95 -25.79 -12.25
N THR A 398 -5.64 -25.66 -12.05
CA THR A 398 -4.57 -25.85 -13.04
C THR A 398 -3.86 -27.17 -12.82
N SER A 399 -3.16 -27.73 -13.83
CA SER A 399 -2.50 -29.03 -13.68
C SER A 399 -1.28 -28.99 -12.77
N THR A 400 -0.63 -27.83 -12.65
CA THR A 400 0.61 -27.64 -11.86
C THR A 400 0.39 -26.89 -10.56
N GLY A 401 -0.81 -26.34 -10.32
CA GLY A 401 -1.06 -25.42 -9.23
C GLY A 401 -0.66 -23.97 -9.52
N GLN A 402 -0.25 -23.65 -10.75
CA GLN A 402 -0.04 -22.28 -11.22
C GLN A 402 -0.43 -22.10 -12.69
N LEU A 403 -0.99 -20.94 -13.02
CA LEU A 403 -1.30 -20.55 -14.40
C LEU A 403 -0.04 -20.46 -15.25
N ALA A 404 1.04 -19.88 -14.70
CA ALA A 404 2.27 -19.55 -15.42
C ALA A 404 2.87 -20.74 -16.20
N ASN A 405 2.82 -21.95 -15.65
CA ASN A 405 3.32 -23.18 -16.28
C ASN A 405 2.22 -24.21 -16.63
N SER A 406 0.93 -23.85 -16.51
CA SER A 406 -0.20 -24.67 -16.98
C SER A 406 -0.83 -24.12 -18.27
N LEU A 407 -1.22 -22.85 -18.27
CA LEU A 407 -1.88 -22.18 -19.41
C LEU A 407 -1.06 -21.00 -19.96
N GLY A 408 -0.13 -20.47 -19.16
CA GLY A 408 0.46 -19.16 -19.40
C GLY A 408 -0.60 -18.06 -19.30
N GLY A 409 -0.42 -17.00 -20.08
CA GLY A 409 -1.30 -15.85 -20.12
C GLY A 409 -0.53 -14.54 -20.03
N GLU A 410 -1.26 -13.46 -20.16
CA GLU A 410 -0.75 -12.12 -19.92
C GLU A 410 -0.44 -11.94 -18.43
N THR A 411 0.60 -11.20 -18.12
CA THR A 411 0.86 -10.69 -16.77
C THR A 411 0.44 -9.22 -16.67
N ILE A 412 0.37 -8.67 -15.45
CA ILE A 412 0.22 -7.23 -15.25
C ILE A 412 1.34 -6.46 -15.95
N PHE A 413 2.56 -6.99 -15.96
CA PHE A 413 3.67 -6.38 -16.68
C PHE A 413 3.38 -6.29 -18.18
N ASP A 414 2.92 -7.39 -18.81
CA ASP A 414 2.64 -7.40 -20.25
C ASP A 414 1.52 -6.43 -20.62
N LEU A 415 0.45 -6.40 -19.82
CA LEU A 415 -0.68 -5.49 -20.02
C LEU A 415 -0.26 -4.03 -19.85
N ASN A 416 0.48 -3.72 -18.79
CA ASN A 416 0.96 -2.36 -18.52
C ASN A 416 2.00 -1.92 -19.56
N ARG A 417 2.86 -2.82 -20.04
CA ARG A 417 3.82 -2.55 -21.10
C ARG A 417 3.12 -2.14 -22.40
N LYS A 418 2.06 -2.85 -22.80
CA LYS A 418 1.26 -2.48 -23.99
C LYS A 418 0.67 -1.07 -23.87
N GLU A 419 0.17 -0.71 -22.68
CA GLU A 419 -0.34 0.64 -22.42
C GLU A 419 0.80 1.69 -22.45
N ALA A 420 1.94 1.38 -21.85
CA ALA A 420 3.13 2.23 -21.84
C ALA A 420 3.69 2.48 -23.25
N GLU A 421 3.73 1.47 -24.12
CA GLU A 421 4.20 1.61 -25.51
C GLU A 421 3.36 2.67 -26.26
N VAL A 422 2.03 2.66 -26.10
CA VAL A 422 1.15 3.69 -26.68
C VAL A 422 1.45 5.08 -26.11
N LEU A 423 1.67 5.20 -24.81
CA LEU A 423 2.01 6.47 -24.17
C LEU A 423 3.37 7.00 -24.63
N ILE A 424 4.37 6.13 -24.79
CA ILE A 424 5.70 6.47 -25.29
C ILE A 424 5.61 6.96 -26.74
N SER A 425 4.88 6.28 -27.62
CA SER A 425 4.68 6.72 -29.00
C SER A 425 4.01 8.10 -29.06
N ARG A 426 2.98 8.35 -28.23
CA ARG A 426 2.35 9.68 -28.13
C ARG A 426 3.33 10.75 -27.64
N LEU A 427 4.17 10.42 -26.65
CA LEU A 427 5.18 11.32 -26.12
C LEU A 427 6.24 11.66 -27.18
N GLN A 428 6.72 10.67 -27.94
CA GLN A 428 7.66 10.86 -29.04
C GLN A 428 7.06 11.76 -30.13
N ALA A 429 5.85 11.44 -30.59
CA ALA A 429 5.15 12.26 -31.58
C ALA A 429 4.94 13.71 -31.11
N LYS A 430 4.64 13.93 -29.81
CA LYS A 430 4.55 15.28 -29.25
C LYS A 430 5.90 16.00 -29.29
N ARG A 431 6.99 15.34 -28.91
CA ARG A 431 8.34 15.93 -28.93
C ARG A 431 8.80 16.32 -30.33
N GLU A 432 8.42 15.54 -31.34
CA GLU A 432 8.77 15.80 -32.74
C GLU A 432 7.92 16.92 -33.37
N ASN A 433 6.61 16.92 -33.14
CA ASN A 433 5.68 17.81 -33.84
C ASN A 433 5.37 19.11 -33.09
N SER A 434 5.48 19.11 -31.76
CA SER A 434 5.14 20.25 -30.91
C SER A 434 5.96 20.19 -29.61
N PRO A 435 7.28 20.44 -29.70
CA PRO A 435 8.15 20.38 -28.54
C PRO A 435 7.71 21.40 -27.50
N SER A 436 7.61 20.95 -26.25
CA SER A 436 7.32 21.82 -25.13
C SER A 436 8.40 22.90 -24.99
N SER A 437 7.96 24.13 -24.72
CA SER A 437 8.89 25.24 -24.45
C SER A 437 9.72 24.96 -23.20
N ALA A 438 10.89 25.60 -23.08
CA ALA A 438 11.71 25.51 -21.86
C ALA A 438 10.92 25.93 -20.61
N ALA A 439 10.04 26.93 -20.74
CA ALA A 439 9.18 27.39 -19.66
C ALA A 439 8.16 26.31 -19.23
N GLU A 440 7.53 25.60 -20.19
CA GLU A 440 6.65 24.47 -19.89
C GLU A 440 7.38 23.34 -19.19
N ILE A 441 8.59 23.01 -19.64
CA ILE A 441 9.42 21.96 -19.03
C ILE A 441 9.74 22.33 -17.59
N ILE A 442 10.20 23.56 -17.34
CA ILE A 442 10.53 24.04 -15.99
C ILE A 442 9.28 24.04 -15.10
N ASN A 443 8.14 24.53 -15.59
CA ASN A 443 6.89 24.55 -14.82
C ASN A 443 6.38 23.14 -14.51
N THR A 444 6.50 22.22 -15.46
CA THR A 444 6.13 20.81 -15.27
C THR A 444 7.06 20.14 -14.28
N ALA A 445 8.37 20.36 -14.38
CA ALA A 445 9.35 19.83 -13.44
C ALA A 445 9.07 20.30 -12.01
N LYS A 446 8.83 21.61 -11.81
CA LYS A 446 8.46 22.17 -10.51
C LYS A 446 7.19 21.53 -9.94
N LYS A 447 6.16 21.38 -10.78
CA LYS A 447 4.90 20.76 -10.37
C LYS A 447 5.08 19.29 -9.96
N LEU A 448 5.80 18.51 -10.76
CA LEU A 448 5.98 17.07 -10.52
C LEU A 448 6.93 16.77 -9.35
N SER A 449 7.92 17.64 -9.11
CA SER A 449 8.83 17.49 -7.99
C SER A 449 8.28 18.03 -6.67
N GLY A 450 7.10 18.67 -6.68
CA GLY A 450 6.58 19.39 -5.51
C GLY A 450 7.42 20.62 -5.11
N PHE A 451 8.18 21.22 -6.05
CA PHE A 451 9.07 22.34 -5.73
C PHE A 451 8.29 23.56 -5.24
N ILE A 452 8.66 24.06 -4.07
CA ILE A 452 8.14 25.30 -3.50
C ILE A 452 9.31 26.29 -3.40
N PRO A 453 9.19 27.54 -3.88
CA PRO A 453 10.25 28.52 -3.69
C PRO A 453 10.43 28.81 -2.18
N PRO A 454 11.67 28.86 -1.66
CA PRO A 454 11.92 29.23 -0.27
C PRO A 454 11.31 30.61 0.04
N SER A 455 10.46 30.66 1.07
CA SER A 455 9.78 31.89 1.50
C SER A 455 10.65 32.77 2.41
N GLU A 456 11.60 32.17 3.13
CA GLU A 456 12.55 32.83 4.02
C GLU A 456 13.95 32.23 3.84
N VAL A 457 14.97 33.09 3.78
CA VAL A 457 16.37 32.66 3.88
C VAL A 457 16.77 32.77 5.35
N ARG A 458 16.96 31.63 6.01
CA ARG A 458 17.46 31.58 7.39
C ARG A 458 18.96 31.38 7.40
N GLU A 459 19.63 32.04 8.33
CA GLU A 459 21.07 31.90 8.51
C GLU A 459 21.42 30.44 8.86
N PRO A 460 22.46 29.85 8.24
CA PRO A 460 22.92 28.52 8.59
C PRO A 460 23.38 28.43 10.04
N VAL A 461 23.09 27.29 10.67
CA VAL A 461 23.56 27.02 12.04
C VAL A 461 24.88 26.27 11.97
N PHE A 462 25.93 26.88 12.50
CA PHE A 462 27.24 26.25 12.66
C PHE A 462 27.23 25.29 13.85
N THR A 463 27.65 24.04 13.63
CA THR A 463 27.62 22.97 14.65
C THR A 463 29.01 22.48 15.05
N GLY A 464 30.06 22.89 14.33
CA GLY A 464 31.43 22.55 14.68
C GLY A 464 32.36 22.58 13.48
N ARG A 465 33.66 22.44 13.75
CA ARG A 465 34.72 22.35 12.73
C ARG A 465 35.84 21.43 13.20
N PHE A 466 36.56 20.87 12.24
CA PHE A 466 37.85 20.24 12.49
C PHE A 466 38.78 20.44 11.29
N GLN A 467 40.08 20.37 11.56
CA GLN A 467 41.14 20.65 10.59
C GLN A 467 41.69 19.35 10.03
N ARG A 468 41.95 19.31 8.73
CA ARG A 468 42.77 18.30 8.06
C ARG A 468 43.96 18.96 7.38
N GLN A 469 44.91 18.16 6.90
CA GLN A 469 46.09 18.70 6.22
C GLN A 469 45.68 19.38 4.90
N GLY A 470 45.83 20.70 4.82
CA GLY A 470 45.56 21.49 3.62
C GLY A 470 44.12 22.00 3.49
N TYR A 471 43.21 21.68 4.42
CA TYR A 471 41.82 22.12 4.38
C TYR A 471 41.08 21.96 5.71
N VAL A 472 39.98 22.70 5.89
CA VAL A 472 39.08 22.62 7.05
C VAL A 472 37.72 22.07 6.64
N ILE A 473 37.11 21.29 7.53
CA ILE A 473 35.72 20.85 7.41
C ILE A 473 34.90 21.60 8.46
N GLU A 474 33.91 22.36 8.01
CA GLU A 474 32.92 23.01 8.84
C GLU A 474 31.57 22.29 8.70
N LYS A 475 30.83 22.18 9.80
CA LYS A 475 29.57 21.45 9.90
C LYS A 475 28.43 22.43 10.10
N TYR A 476 27.41 22.35 9.25
CA TYR A 476 26.27 23.26 9.27
C TYR A 476 24.96 22.53 9.02
N PHE A 477 23.85 23.14 9.43
CA PHE A 477 22.55 22.82 8.85
C PHE A 477 21.78 24.10 8.50
N VAL A 478 20.85 23.98 7.55
CA VAL A 478 19.85 25.00 7.21
C VAL A 478 18.46 24.40 7.28
N ASN A 479 17.44 25.25 7.47
CA ASN A 479 16.06 24.80 7.45
C ASN A 479 15.64 24.43 6.02
N GLY A 480 14.95 23.30 5.90
CA GLY A 480 14.24 22.92 4.68
C GLY A 480 12.92 23.67 4.53
N GLU A 481 12.16 23.32 3.50
CA GLU A 481 10.84 23.92 3.20
C GLU A 481 9.74 23.47 4.18
N GLY A 482 9.99 22.42 4.97
CA GLY A 482 9.07 21.91 5.98
C GLY A 482 9.72 21.76 7.35
N ASN A 483 9.20 20.83 8.15
CA ASN A 483 9.70 20.54 9.50
C ASN A 483 10.96 19.64 9.48
N TYR A 484 11.92 19.94 8.60
CA TYR A 484 13.19 19.22 8.51
C TYR A 484 14.34 20.18 8.27
N VAL A 485 15.56 19.69 8.46
CA VAL A 485 16.80 20.42 8.19
C VAL A 485 17.64 19.69 7.15
N ILE A 486 18.49 20.44 6.47
CA ILE A 486 19.48 19.95 5.52
C ILE A 486 20.85 20.10 6.17
N PRO A 487 21.40 19.05 6.81
CA PRO A 487 22.76 19.09 7.32
C PRO A 487 23.76 18.97 6.17
N TYR A 488 24.83 19.74 6.24
CA TYR A 488 25.88 19.75 5.21
C TYR A 488 27.26 19.99 5.81
N LEU A 489 28.27 19.53 5.07
CA LEU A 489 29.67 19.88 5.32
C LEU A 489 30.07 20.97 4.34
N LEU A 490 30.70 22.02 4.85
CA LEU A 490 31.37 23.04 4.06
C LEU A 490 32.88 22.83 4.21
N ILE A 491 33.53 22.43 3.12
CA ILE A 491 34.92 22.00 3.10
C ILE A 491 35.73 23.03 2.34
N LYS A 492 36.64 23.69 3.04
CA LYS A 492 37.38 24.86 2.53
C LYS A 492 38.88 24.54 2.46
N PRO A 493 39.54 24.73 1.31
CA PRO A 493 40.99 24.63 1.22
C PRO A 493 41.66 25.70 2.10
N GLU A 494 42.85 25.43 2.61
CA GLU A 494 43.66 26.46 3.29
C GLU A 494 43.98 27.64 2.35
N ASN A 495 44.17 27.35 1.07
CA ASN A 495 44.36 28.34 0.00
C ASN A 495 43.17 28.25 -0.98
N PRO A 496 42.03 28.88 -0.67
CA PRO A 496 40.84 28.78 -1.50
C PRO A 496 41.04 29.50 -2.84
N GLY A 497 40.65 28.84 -3.94
CA GLY A 497 40.47 29.51 -5.23
C GLY A 497 39.08 30.13 -5.37
N ASN A 498 38.75 30.65 -6.55
CA ASN A 498 37.43 31.23 -6.86
C ASN A 498 36.40 30.17 -7.33
N LYS A 499 36.59 28.89 -6.98
CA LYS A 499 35.76 27.77 -7.46
C LYS A 499 34.96 27.17 -6.30
N ALA A 500 33.68 26.93 -6.52
CA ALA A 500 32.81 26.23 -5.59
C ALA A 500 32.13 25.03 -6.26
N LEU A 501 31.83 24.00 -5.47
CA LEU A 501 31.16 22.78 -5.93
C LEU A 501 30.10 22.36 -4.90
N ILE A 502 28.90 22.04 -5.36
CA ILE A 502 27.91 21.30 -4.57
C ILE A 502 28.03 19.83 -4.99
N TYR A 503 28.42 18.98 -4.05
CA TYR A 503 28.60 17.54 -4.26
C TYR A 503 27.43 16.80 -3.62
N ILE A 504 26.59 16.16 -4.43
CA ILE A 504 25.39 15.44 -3.98
C ILE A 504 25.63 13.94 -4.20
N HIS A 505 25.43 13.13 -3.16
CA HIS A 505 25.63 11.69 -3.21
C HIS A 505 24.41 10.94 -2.66
N PRO A 506 23.96 9.82 -3.28
CA PRO A 506 22.78 9.08 -2.82
C PRO A 506 22.93 8.53 -1.40
N SER A 507 24.15 8.18 -0.97
CA SER A 507 24.45 7.77 0.41
C SER A 507 24.64 8.92 1.40
N GLY A 508 24.42 10.17 0.99
CA GLY A 508 24.58 11.36 1.82
C GLY A 508 26.01 11.93 1.86
N LYS A 509 26.17 13.02 2.61
CA LYS A 509 27.34 13.90 2.66
C LYS A 509 28.64 13.23 3.07
N SER A 510 28.54 12.17 3.86
CA SER A 510 29.71 11.47 4.43
C SER A 510 30.36 10.48 3.46
N ALA A 511 29.68 10.13 2.36
CA ALA A 511 30.09 9.03 1.47
C ALA A 511 31.53 9.19 0.94
N GLU A 512 31.87 10.37 0.45
CA GLU A 512 33.17 10.66 -0.17
C GLU A 512 33.96 11.74 0.59
N ALA A 513 33.54 12.07 1.82
CA ALA A 513 34.14 13.11 2.65
C ALA A 513 35.26 12.60 3.56
N SER A 514 35.59 11.31 3.53
CA SER A 514 36.73 10.74 4.25
C SER A 514 38.06 11.11 3.57
N GLU A 515 39.17 11.02 4.30
CA GLU A 515 40.51 11.22 3.73
C GLU A 515 40.75 10.22 2.57
N GLY A 516 41.30 10.70 1.45
CA GLY A 516 41.45 9.92 0.21
C GLY A 516 40.20 9.79 -0.67
N GLY A 517 39.03 10.25 -0.20
CA GLY A 517 37.78 10.26 -0.97
C GLY A 517 37.77 11.28 -2.11
N GLU A 518 36.77 11.21 -2.99
CA GLU A 518 36.69 12.08 -4.17
C GLU A 518 36.63 13.57 -3.81
N ILE A 519 35.89 13.92 -2.76
CA ILE A 519 35.72 15.31 -2.31
C ILE A 519 37.07 15.94 -1.95
N GLU A 520 37.96 15.17 -1.32
CA GLU A 520 39.29 15.66 -0.95
C GLU A 520 40.11 16.07 -2.18
N ARG A 521 39.97 15.35 -3.31
CA ARG A 521 40.66 15.69 -4.56
C ARG A 521 40.24 17.06 -5.06
N PHE A 522 38.94 17.40 -5.00
CA PHE A 522 38.47 18.72 -5.40
C PHE A 522 39.00 19.81 -4.46
N VAL A 523 38.95 19.57 -3.15
CA VAL A 523 39.39 20.54 -2.15
C VAL A 523 40.89 20.82 -2.26
N LYS A 524 41.72 19.79 -2.43
CA LYS A 524 43.18 19.95 -2.65
C LYS A 524 43.53 20.68 -3.95
N ASN A 525 42.60 20.74 -4.90
CA ASN A 525 42.70 21.53 -6.13
C ASN A 525 42.07 22.93 -6.02
N GLY A 526 41.81 23.41 -4.79
CA GLY A 526 41.37 24.77 -4.51
C GLY A 526 39.86 25.01 -4.62
N PHE A 527 39.04 23.96 -4.73
CA PHE A 527 37.57 24.10 -4.68
C PHE A 527 37.07 24.20 -3.24
N THR A 528 36.16 25.14 -2.99
CA THR A 528 35.29 25.07 -1.80
C THR A 528 34.13 24.12 -2.09
N VAL A 529 33.95 23.08 -1.28
CA VAL A 529 32.93 22.05 -1.53
C VAL A 529 31.85 22.09 -0.47
N ILE A 530 30.58 22.13 -0.89
CA ILE A 530 29.42 21.86 -0.03
C ILE A 530 28.92 20.46 -0.35
N THR A 531 28.74 19.63 0.67
CA THR A 531 28.14 18.30 0.53
C THR A 531 27.00 18.15 1.52
N PRO A 532 25.72 18.13 1.08
CA PRO A 532 24.56 18.02 1.95
C PRO A 532 24.02 16.59 2.05
N ASP A 533 23.37 16.28 3.17
CA ASP A 533 22.36 15.21 3.21
C ASP A 533 21.04 15.80 2.72
N MET A 534 20.62 15.38 1.53
CA MET A 534 19.28 15.68 1.03
C MET A 534 18.25 14.88 1.83
N ILE A 535 17.03 15.40 1.94
CA ILE A 535 15.95 14.72 2.67
C ILE A 535 15.81 13.24 2.23
N GLY A 536 15.86 12.31 3.17
CA GLY A 536 15.86 10.88 2.89
C GLY A 536 17.23 10.24 2.66
N THR A 537 18.33 11.00 2.75
CA THR A 537 19.71 10.48 2.68
C THR A 537 20.53 10.86 3.92
N GLY A 538 21.63 10.14 4.16
CA GLY A 538 22.57 10.39 5.25
C GLY A 538 21.91 10.49 6.63
N GLU A 539 22.13 11.58 7.36
CA GLU A 539 21.50 11.80 8.68
C GLU A 539 19.98 12.02 8.62
N THR A 540 19.43 12.32 7.43
CA THR A 540 18.01 12.60 7.24
C THR A 540 17.21 11.44 6.63
N GLY A 541 17.82 10.25 6.50
CA GLY A 541 17.14 9.08 5.98
C GLY A 541 17.91 7.75 6.08
N PRO A 542 17.27 6.63 5.70
CA PRO A 542 15.85 6.51 5.33
C PRO A 542 14.91 6.35 6.55
N GLY A 543 15.45 6.34 7.77
CA GLY A 543 14.64 6.21 8.99
C GLY A 543 14.00 4.84 9.16
N ASN A 544 12.84 4.82 9.80
CA ASN A 544 12.10 3.60 10.14
C ASN A 544 11.27 3.08 8.96
N PHE A 545 10.61 3.98 8.22
CA PHE A 545 9.74 3.61 7.12
C PHE A 545 10.51 3.62 5.79
N LYS A 546 10.68 2.45 5.17
CA LYS A 546 11.47 2.29 3.93
C LYS A 546 10.63 2.02 2.68
N GLY A 547 9.32 1.78 2.85
CA GLY A 547 8.44 1.27 1.80
C GLY A 547 8.83 -0.14 1.33
N ASP A 548 8.01 -0.69 0.45
CA ASP A 548 8.21 -2.01 -0.19
C ASP A 548 8.17 -1.93 -1.74
N ALA A 549 8.00 -0.72 -2.27
CA ALA A 549 8.05 -0.41 -3.68
C ALA A 549 9.51 -0.38 -4.18
N VAL A 550 9.94 -1.43 -4.88
CA VAL A 550 11.29 -1.58 -5.42
C VAL A 550 11.22 -2.09 -6.86
N ILE A 551 12.16 -1.71 -7.71
CA ILE A 551 12.36 -2.30 -9.05
C ILE A 551 13.75 -2.92 -9.09
N LEU A 552 13.83 -4.26 -9.21
CA LEU A 552 15.09 -4.98 -9.20
C LEU A 552 15.98 -4.54 -10.37
N GLY A 553 17.24 -4.21 -10.06
CA GLY A 553 18.21 -3.72 -11.05
C GLY A 553 18.07 -2.25 -11.44
N VAL A 554 17.14 -1.51 -10.83
CA VAL A 554 16.95 -0.06 -11.06
C VAL A 554 17.05 0.72 -9.76
N SER A 555 16.31 0.28 -8.73
CA SER A 555 16.22 0.93 -7.41
C SER A 555 17.43 0.68 -6.53
#